data_AF-A0A5N7ARG3-F1
#
_entry.id   AF-A0A5N7ARG3-F1
#
_cell.length_a   1.000
_cell.length_b   1.000
_cell.length_c   1.000
_cell.angle_alpha   90.00
_cell.angle_beta   90.00
_cell.angle_gamma   90.00
#
_symmetry.space_group_name_H-M   'P 1'
#
loop_
_entity.id
_entity.type
_entity.pdbx_description
1 polymer ?
#
loop_
_entity_poly.entity_id
_entity_poly.type
_entity_poly.pdbx_seq_one_letter_code
_entity_poly.pdbx_strand_id
1 'polypeptide(L)'
;MAVETAPTSSPVPIEDLTKIATEACDTALNGVEGYEHAKVGEWNSQIINTILKALISATAPSTPSTAAPYRFTVNSTIVQQGLIDKSAAAEGAASNTGKRGMHSASGAFWDVNRDGMWTFKYPGADERGLDVVVSVTWFAVN
;
A
#
# COMPACT_ATOMS: atom_id res chain seq x y z
N MET A 1 -11.83 -8.64 26.83
CA MET A 1 -12.39 -9.63 25.89
C MET A 1 -12.23 -9.03 24.52
N ALA A 2 -11.19 -9.41 23.77
CA ALA A 2 -11.04 -8.96 22.39
C ALA A 2 -12.14 -9.66 21.58
N VAL A 3 -13.10 -8.88 21.09
CA VAL A 3 -14.14 -9.40 20.18
C VAL A 3 -13.40 -9.78 18.90
N GLU A 4 -13.42 -11.06 18.59
CA GLU A 4 -12.90 -11.62 17.35
C GLU A 4 -13.64 -10.93 16.19
N THR A 5 -12.93 -10.02 15.50
CA THR A 5 -13.46 -9.32 14.33
C THR A 5 -13.80 -10.36 13.29
N ALA A 6 -15.10 -10.51 13.00
CA ALA A 6 -15.58 -11.23 11.84
C ALA A 6 -14.79 -10.79 10.60
N PRO A 7 -14.45 -11.69 9.66
CA PRO A 7 -13.70 -11.32 8.48
C PRO A 7 -14.48 -10.25 7.72
N THR A 8 -13.97 -9.02 7.71
CA THR A 8 -14.45 -7.97 6.81
C THR A 8 -14.36 -8.52 5.40
N SER A 9 -15.49 -8.65 4.72
CA SER A 9 -15.53 -9.15 3.34
C SER A 9 -14.85 -8.11 2.45
N SER A 10 -13.56 -8.32 2.19
CA SER A 10 -12.82 -7.51 1.24
C SER A 10 -13.48 -7.63 -0.14
N PRO A 11 -13.68 -6.52 -0.87
CA PRO A 11 -14.37 -6.51 -2.17
C PRO A 11 -13.60 -7.25 -3.26
N VAL A 12 -12.31 -7.50 -3.02
CA VAL A 12 -11.42 -8.34 -3.83
C VAL A 12 -10.64 -9.28 -2.90
N PRO A 13 -10.25 -10.48 -3.35
CA PRO A 13 -9.39 -11.37 -2.57
C PRO A 13 -8.11 -10.66 -2.09
N ILE A 14 -7.64 -11.02 -0.90
CA ILE A 14 -6.44 -10.40 -0.31
C ILE A 14 -5.19 -10.71 -1.15
N GLU A 15 -5.11 -11.89 -1.76
CA GLU A 15 -4.04 -12.20 -2.71
C GLU A 15 -4.02 -11.23 -3.91
N ASP A 16 -5.18 -10.84 -4.42
CA ASP A 16 -5.31 -9.90 -5.53
C ASP A 16 -4.93 -8.48 -5.12
N LEU A 17 -5.34 -8.04 -3.91
CA LEU A 17 -4.86 -6.77 -3.34
C LEU A 17 -3.35 -6.73 -3.22
N THR A 18 -2.76 -7.81 -2.72
CA THR A 18 -1.31 -7.95 -2.56
C THR A 18 -0.61 -7.85 -3.91
N LYS A 19 -1.13 -8.56 -4.92
CA LYS A 19 -0.60 -8.52 -6.28
C LYS A 19 -0.71 -7.11 -6.90
N ILE A 20 -1.90 -6.49 -6.84
CA ILE A 20 -2.15 -5.13 -7.33
C ILE A 20 -1.19 -4.12 -6.68
N ALA A 21 -1.03 -4.18 -5.36
CA ALA A 21 -0.14 -3.26 -4.65
C ALA A 21 1.34 -3.50 -4.98
N THR A 22 1.75 -4.76 -5.13
CA THR A 22 3.11 -5.12 -5.53
C THR A 22 3.42 -4.58 -6.93
N GLU A 23 2.57 -4.86 -7.92
CA GLU A 23 2.75 -4.39 -9.30
C GLU A 23 2.75 -2.86 -9.40
N ALA A 24 1.90 -2.18 -8.62
CA ALA A 24 1.88 -0.72 -8.55
C ALA A 24 3.20 -0.15 -7.99
N CYS A 25 3.74 -0.75 -6.94
CA CYS A 25 5.03 -0.35 -6.35
C CYS A 25 6.20 -0.66 -7.29
N ASP A 26 6.24 -1.85 -7.88
CA ASP A 26 7.25 -2.25 -8.87
C ASP A 26 7.29 -1.27 -10.04
N THR A 27 6.11 -0.90 -10.55
CA THR A 27 5.98 0.00 -11.69
C THR A 27 6.42 1.42 -11.34
N ALA A 28 6.02 1.94 -10.17
CA ALA A 28 6.38 3.29 -9.74
C ALA A 28 7.86 3.44 -9.36
N LEU A 29 8.48 2.36 -8.89
CA LEU A 29 9.88 2.34 -8.46
C LEU A 29 10.79 1.64 -9.48
N ASN A 30 10.35 1.48 -10.72
CA ASN A 30 11.17 0.85 -11.75
C ASN A 30 12.44 1.69 -12.01
N GLY A 31 13.61 1.04 -11.93
CA GLY A 31 14.91 1.70 -12.10
C GLY A 31 15.34 2.62 -10.96
N VAL A 32 14.57 2.68 -9.85
CA VAL A 32 14.94 3.47 -8.68
C VAL A 32 15.98 2.72 -7.85
N GLU A 33 17.16 3.32 -7.67
CA GLU A 33 18.25 2.75 -6.86
C GLU A 33 18.25 3.24 -5.40
N GLY A 34 17.47 4.25 -5.08
CA GLY A 34 17.48 4.88 -3.77
C GLY A 34 16.39 5.91 -3.57
N TYR A 35 16.27 6.40 -2.34
CA TYR A 35 15.32 7.46 -2.01
C TYR A 35 15.70 8.78 -2.69
N GLU A 36 14.78 9.34 -3.47
CA GLU A 36 14.90 10.68 -4.08
C GLU A 36 13.73 11.56 -3.64
N HIS A 37 13.97 12.47 -2.69
CA HIS A 37 12.91 13.29 -2.09
C HIS A 37 12.03 14.01 -3.11
N ALA A 38 12.64 14.54 -4.19
CA ALA A 38 11.94 15.28 -5.23
C ALA A 38 10.94 14.41 -6.04
N LYS A 39 11.17 13.09 -6.12
CA LYS A 39 10.34 12.15 -6.88
C LYS A 39 9.26 11.46 -6.05
N VAL A 40 9.34 11.53 -4.71
CA VAL A 40 8.38 10.85 -3.81
C VAL A 40 6.93 11.25 -4.08
N GLY A 41 6.67 12.51 -4.42
CA GLY A 41 5.33 12.96 -4.79
C GLY A 41 4.79 12.28 -6.05
N GLU A 42 5.64 12.09 -7.06
CA GLU A 42 5.32 11.40 -8.30
C GLU A 42 5.09 9.90 -8.04
N TRP A 43 6.00 9.25 -7.32
CA TRP A 43 5.90 7.82 -6.99
C TRP A 43 4.63 7.48 -6.21
N ASN A 44 4.31 8.24 -5.15
CA ASN A 44 3.06 8.05 -4.39
C ASN A 44 1.84 8.25 -5.29
N SER A 45 1.84 9.28 -6.13
CA SER A 45 0.74 9.55 -7.05
C SER A 45 0.55 8.41 -8.04
N GLN A 46 1.63 7.86 -8.58
CA GLN A 46 1.57 6.72 -9.50
C GLN A 46 1.04 5.46 -8.81
N ILE A 47 1.53 5.13 -7.61
CA ILE A 47 1.05 3.98 -6.82
C ILE A 47 -0.45 4.11 -6.54
N ILE A 48 -0.88 5.26 -5.98
CA ILE A 48 -2.28 5.52 -5.61
C ILE A 48 -3.19 5.38 -6.82
N ASN A 49 -2.84 6.03 -7.94
CA ASN A 49 -3.67 6.00 -9.15
C ASN A 49 -3.74 4.60 -9.77
N THR A 50 -2.65 3.83 -9.72
CA THR A 50 -2.60 2.47 -10.29
C THR A 50 -3.50 1.52 -9.48
N ILE A 51 -3.40 1.57 -8.15
CA ILE A 51 -4.22 0.75 -7.25
C ILE A 51 -5.70 1.13 -7.37
N LEU A 52 -6.03 2.43 -7.35
CA LEU A 52 -7.42 2.88 -7.51
C LEU A 52 -8.05 2.40 -8.81
N LYS A 53 -7.33 2.51 -9.94
CA LYS A 53 -7.82 2.02 -11.24
C LYS A 53 -8.07 0.51 -11.23
N ALA A 54 -7.15 -0.27 -10.65
CA ALA A 54 -7.29 -1.71 -10.55
C ALA A 54 -8.50 -2.12 -9.70
N LEU A 55 -8.68 -1.50 -8.52
CA LEU A 55 -9.82 -1.74 -7.63
C LEU A 55 -11.16 -1.42 -8.29
N ILE A 56 -11.24 -0.25 -8.95
CA ILE A 56 -12.45 0.17 -9.68
C ILE A 56 -12.76 -0.83 -10.79
N SER A 57 -11.75 -1.26 -11.55
CA SER A 57 -11.95 -2.23 -12.63
C SER A 57 -12.39 -3.60 -12.11
N ALA A 58 -11.80 -4.08 -11.01
CA ALA A 58 -12.10 -5.39 -10.45
C ALA A 58 -13.50 -5.46 -9.82
N THR A 59 -14.04 -4.32 -9.38
CA THR A 59 -15.34 -4.23 -8.70
C THR A 59 -16.43 -3.58 -9.55
N ALA A 60 -16.12 -3.24 -10.80
CA ALA A 60 -17.06 -2.65 -11.73
C ALA A 60 -18.26 -3.59 -11.96
N PRO A 61 -19.50 -3.10 -11.85
CA PRO A 61 -20.67 -3.90 -12.21
C PRO A 61 -20.63 -4.34 -13.68
N SER A 62 -21.09 -5.55 -13.96
CA SER A 62 -21.23 -6.05 -15.33
C SER A 62 -22.28 -5.30 -16.16
N THR A 63 -23.23 -4.63 -15.49
CA THR A 63 -24.29 -3.84 -16.12
C THR A 63 -23.99 -2.34 -15.96
N PRO A 64 -23.84 -1.57 -17.06
CA PRO A 64 -23.42 -0.17 -17.02
C PRO A 64 -24.35 0.79 -16.24
N SER A 65 -25.63 0.44 -16.10
CA SER A 65 -26.61 1.25 -15.35
C SER A 65 -26.55 1.02 -13.83
N THR A 66 -25.80 0.03 -13.37
CA THR A 66 -25.64 -0.27 -11.94
C THR A 66 -24.59 0.65 -11.33
N ALA A 67 -24.93 1.28 -10.20
CA ALA A 67 -23.99 2.12 -9.46
C ALA A 67 -22.77 1.32 -8.95
N ALA A 68 -21.61 1.99 -8.86
CA ALA A 68 -20.42 1.37 -8.30
C ALA A 68 -20.67 0.90 -6.85
N PRO A 69 -20.35 -0.36 -6.50
CA PRO A 69 -20.72 -0.94 -5.21
C PRO A 69 -19.87 -0.43 -4.05
N TYR A 70 -18.70 0.13 -4.34
CA TYR A 70 -17.74 0.59 -3.32
C TYR A 70 -17.20 1.99 -3.63
N ARG A 71 -16.85 2.71 -2.55
CA ARG A 71 -15.91 3.85 -2.59
C ARG A 71 -14.58 3.41 -1.99
N PHE A 72 -13.48 3.90 -2.55
CA PHE A 72 -12.15 3.52 -2.11
C PHE A 72 -11.34 4.74 -1.66
N THR A 73 -10.50 4.55 -0.64
CA THR A 73 -9.38 5.44 -0.34
C THR A 73 -8.09 4.65 -0.37
N VAL A 74 -7.06 5.18 -1.03
CA VAL A 74 -5.71 4.59 -1.05
C VAL A 74 -4.73 5.60 -0.48
N ASN A 75 -4.10 5.25 0.63
CA ASN A 75 -2.97 5.97 1.21
C ASN A 75 -1.68 5.26 0.80
N SER A 76 -0.69 6.01 0.33
CA SER A 76 0.67 5.51 0.10
C SER A 76 1.65 6.40 0.85
N THR A 77 2.54 5.77 1.60
CA THR A 77 3.57 6.43 2.40
C THR A 77 4.92 5.83 2.04
N ILE A 78 5.83 6.67 1.52
CA ILE A 78 7.22 6.31 1.25
C ILE A 78 8.10 6.90 2.36
N VAL A 79 8.86 6.05 3.04
CA VAL A 79 9.72 6.43 4.16
C VAL A 79 11.16 6.17 3.79
N GLN A 80 11.99 7.21 3.83
CA GLN A 80 13.44 7.02 3.76
C GLN A 80 13.91 6.27 5.01
N GLN A 81 14.52 5.11 4.82
CA GLN A 81 15.31 4.44 5.84
C GLN A 81 16.69 5.07 5.89
N GLY A 82 17.43 4.90 6.99
CA GLY A 82 18.74 5.56 7.20
C GLY A 82 19.64 5.52 5.96
N LEU A 83 20.51 6.52 5.79
CA LEU A 83 21.46 6.58 4.68
C LEU A 83 22.21 5.24 4.56
N ILE A 84 21.96 4.50 3.47
CA ILE A 84 22.82 3.39 3.09
C ILE A 84 24.11 4.02 2.60
N ASP A 85 25.12 4.10 3.46
CA ASP A 85 26.46 4.35 3.00
C ASP A 85 26.92 3.11 2.23
N LYS A 86 26.84 3.16 0.89
CA LYS A 86 27.28 2.08 0.01
C LYS A 86 28.76 1.71 0.23
N SER A 87 29.58 2.62 0.80
CA SER A 87 30.97 2.33 1.16
C SER A 87 31.10 1.52 2.47
N ALA A 88 30.15 1.65 3.40
CA ALA A 88 30.07 0.84 4.62
C ALA A 88 29.42 -0.54 4.39
N ALA A 89 28.72 -0.73 3.25
CA ALA A 89 28.12 -2.01 2.87
C ALA A 89 29.14 -3.07 2.41
N ALA A 90 30.38 -2.68 2.13
CA ALA A 90 31.45 -3.59 1.68
C ALA A 90 31.89 -4.61 2.73
N GLU A 91 31.58 -4.39 4.01
CA GLU A 91 31.99 -5.27 5.13
C GLU A 91 30.86 -6.13 5.72
N GLY A 92 29.74 -6.31 4.99
CA GLY A 92 28.63 -7.14 5.48
C GLY A 92 27.75 -6.48 6.56
N ALA A 93 27.96 -5.19 6.83
CA ALA A 93 27.23 -4.40 7.82
C ALA A 93 25.95 -3.73 7.27
N ALA A 94 25.54 -4.04 6.04
CA ALA A 94 24.33 -3.47 5.41
C ALA A 94 23.03 -3.73 6.21
N SER A 95 23.03 -4.77 7.06
CA SER A 95 21.92 -5.11 7.97
C SER A 95 21.75 -4.13 9.14
N ASN A 96 22.70 -3.23 9.38
CA ASN A 96 22.69 -2.27 10.49
C ASN A 96 22.25 -0.85 10.08
N THR A 97 21.77 -0.67 8.85
CA THR A 97 21.19 0.59 8.42
C THR A 97 19.95 0.85 9.27
N GLY A 98 20.03 1.81 10.21
CA GLY A 98 19.00 2.04 11.23
C GLY A 98 17.63 2.25 10.61
N LYS A 99 16.72 1.28 10.80
CA LYS A 99 15.32 1.43 10.41
C LYS A 99 14.64 2.39 11.37
N ARG A 100 13.93 3.39 10.84
CA ARG A 100 13.16 4.32 11.66
C ARG A 100 11.93 3.59 12.17
N GLY A 101 11.71 3.61 13.49
CA GLY A 101 10.47 3.10 14.07
C GLY A 101 9.28 3.93 13.60
N MET A 102 8.29 3.28 12.99
CA MET A 102 7.03 3.90 12.59
C MET A 102 5.87 2.98 13.00
N HIS A 103 4.92 3.53 13.74
CA HIS A 103 3.67 2.87 14.08
C HIS A 103 2.52 3.67 13.49
N SER A 104 1.64 3.01 12.74
CA SER A 104 0.43 3.60 12.17
C SER A 104 -0.76 2.75 12.54
N ALA A 105 -1.84 3.39 12.99
CA ALA A 105 -3.11 2.76 13.30
C ALA A 105 -4.24 3.68 12.84
N SER A 106 -5.30 3.08 12.29
CA SER A 106 -6.51 3.79 11.86
C SER A 106 -7.72 3.22 12.57
N GLY A 107 -8.60 4.09 13.03
CA GLY A 107 -9.92 3.74 13.56
C GLY A 107 -11.01 4.38 12.71
N ALA A 108 -12.19 3.76 12.69
CA ALA A 108 -13.33 4.25 11.92
C ALA A 108 -14.66 3.91 12.59
N PHE A 109 -15.68 4.70 12.25
CA PHE A 109 -17.08 4.40 12.55
C PHE A 109 -17.77 4.05 11.23
N TRP A 110 -18.00 2.75 11.00
CA TRP A 110 -18.43 2.21 9.71
C TRP A 110 -19.27 0.93 9.86
N ASP A 111 -19.74 0.36 8.75
CA ASP A 111 -20.40 -0.94 8.75
C ASP A 111 -19.38 -2.07 8.81
N VAL A 112 -19.25 -2.72 9.97
CA VAL A 112 -18.27 -3.77 10.23
C VAL A 112 -18.40 -5.02 9.34
N ASN A 113 -19.52 -5.19 8.65
CA ASN A 113 -19.75 -6.36 7.80
C ASN A 113 -19.33 -6.11 6.34
N ARG A 114 -19.29 -4.85 5.90
CA ARG A 114 -19.14 -4.48 4.48
C ARG A 114 -18.00 -3.52 4.22
N ASP A 115 -17.63 -2.72 5.22
CA ASP A 115 -16.52 -1.78 5.15
C ASP A 115 -15.28 -2.40 5.77
N GLY A 116 -14.11 -1.91 5.36
CA GLY A 116 -12.87 -2.44 5.90
C GLY A 116 -11.64 -1.72 5.39
N MET A 117 -10.51 -2.14 5.93
CA MET A 117 -9.19 -1.62 5.59
C MET A 117 -8.19 -2.77 5.52
N TRP A 118 -7.28 -2.65 4.57
CA TRP A 118 -6.14 -3.53 4.40
C TRP A 118 -4.86 -2.69 4.28
N THR A 119 -3.78 -3.15 4.92
CA THR A 119 -2.50 -2.46 4.90
C THR A 119 -1.40 -3.42 4.45
N PHE A 120 -0.50 -2.90 3.62
CA PHE A 120 0.56 -3.64 2.97
C PHE A 120 1.87 -2.89 3.07
N LYS A 121 2.92 -3.61 3.47
CA LYS A 121 4.29 -3.12 3.38
C LYS A 121 4.96 -3.79 2.18
N TYR A 122 5.38 -3.00 1.21
CA TYR A 122 6.04 -3.50 0.01
C TYR A 122 7.46 -4.00 0.32
N PRO A 123 7.79 -5.27 0.02
CA PRO A 123 9.08 -5.86 0.39
C PRO A 123 10.23 -5.45 -0.54
N GLY A 124 9.95 -5.04 -1.78
CA GLY A 124 10.99 -4.81 -2.81
C GLY A 124 11.76 -3.49 -2.69
N ALA A 125 11.49 -2.70 -1.65
CA ALA A 125 12.08 -1.38 -1.44
C ALA A 125 13.21 -1.37 -0.38
N ASP A 126 13.27 -2.38 0.49
CA ASP A 126 14.20 -2.43 1.63
C ASP A 126 15.67 -2.23 1.20
N GLU A 127 16.10 -2.91 0.14
CA GLU A 127 17.48 -2.82 -0.40
C GLU A 127 17.82 -1.45 -0.99
N ARG A 128 16.82 -0.64 -1.29
CA ARG A 128 16.94 0.71 -1.86
C ARG A 128 16.95 1.78 -0.76
N GLY A 129 16.91 1.38 0.51
CA GLY A 129 16.89 2.31 1.64
C GLY A 129 15.58 3.07 1.77
N LEU A 130 14.47 2.48 1.31
CA LEU A 130 13.13 3.03 1.47
C LEU A 130 12.14 1.95 1.91
N ASP A 131 11.14 2.34 2.69
CA ASP A 131 9.95 1.54 2.94
C ASP A 131 8.79 2.15 2.14
N VAL A 132 7.92 1.31 1.59
CA VAL A 132 6.62 1.76 1.06
C VAL A 132 5.52 1.05 1.82
N VAL A 133 4.63 1.83 2.42
CA VAL A 133 3.43 1.33 3.11
C VAL A 133 2.20 1.83 2.37
N VAL A 134 1.32 0.92 1.98
CA VAL A 134 0.05 1.21 1.32
C VAL A 134 -1.08 0.80 2.25
N SER A 135 -2.10 1.65 2.38
CA SER A 135 -3.34 1.31 3.05
C SER A 135 -4.52 1.56 2.11
N VAL A 136 -5.34 0.53 1.92
CA VAL A 136 -6.56 0.56 1.11
C VAL A 136 -7.74 0.46 2.07
N THR A 137 -8.67 1.38 1.97
CA THR A 137 -9.95 1.33 2.70
C THR A 137 -11.08 1.31 1.69
N TRP A 138 -12.11 0.52 1.97
CA TRP A 138 -13.30 0.42 1.15
C TRP A 138 -14.55 0.67 1.99
N PHE A 139 -15.54 1.30 1.33
CA PHE A 139 -16.85 1.58 1.91
C PHE A 139 -17.92 1.08 0.94
N ALA A 140 -18.75 0.14 1.36
CA ALA A 140 -19.89 -0.32 0.58
C ALA A 140 -20.94 0.79 0.47
N VAL A 141 -21.51 0.95 -0.72
CA VAL A 141 -22.49 2.02 -0.99
C VAL A 141 -23.93 1.51 -0.98
N ASN A 142 -24.13 0.20 -1.12
CA ASN A 142 -25.44 -0.45 -1.17
C ASN A 142 -25.49 -1.66 -0.23
#